data_AF-A0A9D9Q8F4-F1
#
_entry.id   AF-A0A9D9Q8F4-F1
#
_cell.length_a   1.000
_cell.length_b   1.000
_cell.length_c   1.000
_cell.angle_alpha   90.00
_cell.angle_beta   90.00
_cell.angle_gamma   90.00
#
_symmetry.space_group_name_H-M   'P 1'
#
loop_
_entity.id
_entity.type
_entity.pdbx_description
1 polymer ?
#
loop_
_entity_poly.entity_id
_entity_poly.type
_entity_poly.pdbx_seq_one_letter_code
_entity_poly.pdbx_strand_id
1 'polypeptide(L)' 'MYKIVEEFDVKKDGLYVLTLDKELPFIPYTYYKIGGIKYKPVSVTGSRRWIALKGNGSFVGKNVEFVSE' A
#
# COMPACT_ATOMS: atom_id res chain seq x y z
N MET A 1 9.16 -1.66 9.67
CA MET A 1 7.69 -1.83 9.63
C MET A 1 7.06 -0.51 9.20
N TYR A 2 6.19 -0.52 8.21
CA TYR A 2 5.57 0.69 7.64
C TYR A 2 4.14 0.79 8.15
N LYS A 3 3.62 2.01 8.29
CA LYS A 3 2.26 2.27 8.76
C LYS A 3 1.53 3.16 7.78
N ILE A 4 0.26 2.86 7.54
CA ILE A 4 -0.60 3.67 6.69
C ILE A 4 -1.12 4.85 7.50
N VAL A 5 -0.82 6.06 7.03
CA VAL A 5 -1.24 7.31 7.69
C VAL A 5 -2.45 7.93 7.02
N GLU A 6 -2.61 7.72 5.71
CA GLU A 6 -3.73 8.24 4.92
C GLU A 6 -4.12 7.21 3.85
N GLU A 7 -5.40 7.21 3.48
CA GLU A 7 -5.94 6.41 2.38
C GLU A 7 -6.84 7.26 1.47
N PHE A 8 -6.73 7.03 0.17
CA PHE A 8 -7.53 7.67 -0.86
C PHE A 8 -8.21 6.58 -1.69
N ASP A 9 -9.55 6.54 -1.63
CA ASP A 9 -10.34 5.73 -2.56
C ASP A 9 -10.38 6.42 -3.92
N VAL A 10 -9.80 5.76 -4.92
CA VAL A 10 -9.97 6.15 -6.31
C VAL A 10 -11.19 5.39 -6.80
N LYS A 11 -12.31 6.12 -6.98
CA LYS A 11 -13.65 5.62 -7.40
C LYS A 11 -13.68 4.71 -8.64
N LYS A 12 -12.55 4.46 -9.29
CA LYS A 12 -12.38 3.54 -10.39
C LYS A 12 -11.86 2.21 -9.86
N ASP A 13 -12.71 1.17 -9.91
CA ASP A 13 -12.32 -0.25 -9.71
C ASP A 13 -11.86 -0.67 -8.29
N GLY A 14 -12.22 0.05 -7.23
CA GLY A 14 -11.79 -0.29 -5.86
C GLY A 14 -10.27 -0.16 -5.71
N LEU A 15 -9.69 0.84 -6.37
CA LEU A 15 -8.27 1.18 -6.29
C LEU A 15 -8.06 2.12 -5.11
N TYR A 16 -7.18 1.72 -4.19
CA TYR A 16 -6.80 2.52 -3.04
C TYR A 16 -5.37 3.01 -3.23
N VAL A 17 -5.14 4.30 -3.04
CA VAL A 17 -3.80 4.89 -2.88
C VAL A 17 -3.59 5.13 -1.39
N LEU A 18 -2.50 4.60 -0.85
CA LEU A 18 -2.21 4.62 0.58
C LEU A 18 -0.91 5.36 0.80
N THR A 19 -0.90 6.29 1.76
CA THR A 19 0.31 7.01 2.19
C THR A 19 0.94 6.29 3.37
N LEU A 20 2.24 6.01 3.26
CA LEU A 20 3.04 5.43 4.33
C LEU A 20 3.65 6.53 5.23
N ASP A 21 3.91 6.17 6.48
CA ASP A 21 4.58 7.01 7.48
C ASP A 21 6.02 7.42 7.07
N LYS A 22 6.65 6.64 6.19
CA LYS A 22 8.00 6.85 5.67
C LYS A 22 8.10 6.43 4.20
N GLU A 23 9.20 6.82 3.55
CA GLU A 23 9.45 6.50 2.14
C GLU A 23 9.61 5.02 1.88
N LEU A 24 9.15 4.58 0.70
CA LEU A 24 9.25 3.21 0.21
C LEU A 24 10.66 2.63 0.38
N PRO A 25 10.77 1.33 0.71
CA PRO A 25 12.06 0.68 0.75
C PRO A 25 12.65 0.58 -0.67
N PHE A 26 13.96 0.72 -0.79
CA PHE A 26 14.71 0.45 -2.02
C PHE A 26 14.94 -1.05 -2.27
N ILE A 27 14.05 -1.90 -1.77
CA ILE A 27 14.14 -3.36 -1.93
C ILE A 27 13.10 -3.84 -2.94
N PRO A 28 13.40 -4.87 -3.75
CA PRO A 28 12.40 -5.49 -4.60
C PRO A 28 11.35 -6.20 -3.74
N TYR A 29 10.07 -6.09 -4.10
CA TYR A 29 8.96 -6.77 -3.45
C TYR A 29 7.91 -7.18 -4.49
N THR A 30 7.21 -8.28 -4.21
CA THR A 30 6.17 -8.83 -5.08
C THR A 30 4.78 -8.50 -4.55
N TYR A 31 4.61 -8.41 -3.23
CA TYR A 31 3.33 -8.12 -2.57
C TYR A 31 3.48 -7.18 -1.39
N TYR A 32 2.37 -6.51 -1.06
CA TYR A 32 2.15 -5.90 0.24
C TYR A 32 1.38 -6.87 1.13
N LYS A 33 1.74 -6.99 2.39
CA LYS A 33 0.93 -7.68 3.39
C LYS A 33 0.40 -6.65 4.38
N ILE A 34 -0.93 -6.53 4.45
CA ILE A 34 -1.62 -5.54 5.29
C ILE A 34 -2.66 -6.28 6.12
N GLY A 35 -2.52 -6.25 7.44
CA GLY A 35 -3.41 -6.97 8.35
C GLY A 35 -3.49 -8.48 8.07
N GLY A 36 -2.40 -9.10 7.60
CA GLY A 36 -2.33 -10.53 7.27
C GLY A 36 -2.70 -10.88 5.83
N ILE A 37 -3.30 -9.97 5.07
CA ILE A 37 -3.76 -10.21 3.70
C ILE A 37 -2.70 -9.72 2.70
N LYS A 38 -2.39 -10.53 1.68
CA LYS A 38 -1.48 -10.17 0.58
C LYS A 38 -2.23 -9.40 -0.51
N TYR A 39 -1.65 -8.30 -0.97
CA TYR A 39 -2.14 -7.45 -2.04
C TYR A 39 -1.07 -7.30 -3.13
N LYS A 40 -1.52 -7.34 -4.39
CA LYS A 40 -0.64 -7.05 -5.52
C LYS A 40 -0.41 -5.54 -5.62
N PRO A 41 0.86 -5.09 -5.78
CA PRO A 41 1.17 -3.71 -6.06
C PRO A 41 0.48 -3.23 -7.34
N VAL A 42 -0.07 -2.02 -7.28
CA VAL A 42 -0.49 -1.26 -8.45
C VAL A 42 0.46 -0.09 -8.60
N SER A 43 0.93 0.13 -9.82
CA SER A 43 1.81 1.26 -10.13
C SER A 43 1.12 2.58 -9.82
N VAL A 44 1.76 3.40 -8.99
CA VAL A 44 1.33 4.76 -8.66
C VAL A 44 2.52 5.69 -8.78
N THR A 45 2.29 6.89 -9.31
CA THR A 45 3.29 7.95 -9.45
C THR A 45 2.89 9.15 -8.60
N GLY A 46 3.86 10.01 -8.26
CA GLY A 46 3.63 11.24 -7.50
C GLY A 46 4.49 11.33 -6.25
N SER A 47 4.36 10.37 -5.32
CA SER A 47 5.12 10.38 -4.06
C SER A 47 5.81 9.06 -3.78
N ARG A 48 7.04 9.13 -3.25
CA ARG A 48 7.80 7.96 -2.75
C ARG A 48 7.23 7.36 -1.48
N ARG A 49 6.14 7.92 -0.94
CA ARG A 49 5.41 7.36 0.22
C ARG A 49 4.11 6.69 -0.19
N TRP A 50 3.75 6.74 -1.48
CA TRP A 50 2.49 6.18 -1.96
C TRP A 50 2.67 4.74 -2.43
N ILE A 51 1.75 3.89 -2.02
CA ILE A 51 1.50 2.58 -2.62
C ILE A 51 0.07 2.55 -3.13
N ALA A 52 -0.20 1.73 -4.14
CA ALA A 52 -1.56 1.50 -4.58
C ALA A 52 -1.88 0.01 -4.65
N LEU A 53 -3.13 -0.33 -4.38
CA LEU A 53 -3.63 -1.69 -4.42
C LEU A 53 -5.11 -1.71 -4.82
N LYS A 54 -5.56 -2.82 -5.38
CA LYS A 54 -7.00 -3.09 -5.50
C LYS A 54 -7.49 -3.85 -4.28
N GLY A 55 -8.59 -3.41 -3.68
CA GLY A 55 -9.16 -4.03 -2.49
C GLY A 55 -10.38 -3.28 -2.00
N ASN A 56 -10.97 -3.75 -0.91
CA ASN A 56 -12.06 -3.07 -0.22
C ASN A 56 -11.75 -3.08 1.28
N GLY A 57 -11.96 -1.95 1.94
CA GLY A 57 -11.82 -1.82 3.39
C GLY A 57 -11.12 -0.53 3.81
N SER A 58 -10.91 -0.38 5.12
CA SER A 58 -10.09 0.70 5.67
C SER A 58 -8.70 0.16 6.03
N PHE A 59 -7.69 0.92 5.63
CA PHE A 59 -6.29 0.58 5.76
C PHE A 59 -5.53 1.51 6.71
N VAL A 60 -6.06 2.70 6.99
CA VAL A 60 -5.42 3.66 7.90
C VAL A 60 -5.12 3.02 9.27
N GLY A 61 -3.92 3.28 9.77
CA GLY A 61 -3.43 2.74 11.03
C GLY A 61 -2.87 1.32 10.95
N LYS A 62 -3.09 0.59 9.84
CA LYS A 62 -2.54 -0.76 9.66
C LYS A 62 -1.07 -0.73 9.30
N ASN A 63 -0.39 -1.80 9.66
CA ASN A 63 1.00 -2.03 9.28
C ASN A 63 1.07 -2.67 7.89
N VAL A 64 2.10 -2.27 7.15
CA VAL A 64 2.45 -2.80 5.82
C VAL A 64 3.80 -3.50 5.92
N GLU A 65 3.81 -4.73 5.43
CA GLU A 65 5.02 -5.51 5.21
C GLU A 65 5.22 -5.71 3.70
N PHE A 66 6.45 -5.54 3.24
CA PHE A 66 6.82 -5.78 1.84
C PHE A 66 7.36 -7.20 1.75
N VAL A 67 6.75 -8.02 0.89
CA VAL A 67 7.08 -9.44 0.75
C VAL A 67 7.67 -9.68 -0.63
N SER A 68 8.88 -10.23 -0.64
CA SER A 68 9.55 -10.76 -1.84
C SER A 68 9.36 -12.27 -1.84
N GLU A 69 8.95 -12.84 -2.98
CA GLU A 69 8.99 -14.30 -3.20
C GLU A 69 10.37 -14.71 -3.70
#